data_AF-A0A7W9XCD7-F1
#
_entry.id   AF-A0A7W9XCD7-F1
#
_cell.length_a   1.000
_cell.length_b   1.000
_cell.length_c   1.000
_cell.angle_alpha   90.00
_cell.angle_beta   90.00
_cell.angle_gamma   90.00
#
_symmetry.space_group_name_H-M   'P 1'
#
loop_
_entity.id
_entity.type
_entity.pdbx_description
1 polymer ?
#
loop_
_entity_poly.entity_id
_entity_poly.type
_entity_poly.pdbx_seq_one_letter_code
_entity_poly.pdbx_strand_id
1 'polypeptide(L)'
;MKISKILISFLLFTCLLAVPPLLLQYFDNGDLLVPNFWTIFFFISALTLIIIVTVLLVQQKNNEMYAAAFLGATTFKLLACLIFVLIFIKKSHPEKLNFVLDFMYLYFLNTVFEIYGLLRNLRNQNSK
;
A
#
# COMPACT_ATOMS: atom_id res chain seq x y z
N MET A 1 19.90 -4.30 -1.78
CA MET A 1 19.26 -5.25 -0.83
C MET A 1 18.83 -6.50 -1.57
N LYS A 2 18.83 -7.69 -0.94
CA LYS A 2 18.21 -8.87 -1.56
C LYS A 2 16.69 -8.65 -1.66
N ILE A 3 16.11 -8.90 -2.83
CA ILE A 3 14.66 -8.76 -3.09
C ILE A 3 13.83 -9.50 -2.03
N SER A 4 14.29 -10.69 -1.60
CA SER A 4 13.61 -11.47 -0.57
C SER A 4 13.43 -10.71 0.75
N LYS A 5 14.38 -9.85 1.14
CA LYS A 5 14.30 -9.11 2.41
C LYS A 5 13.18 -8.07 2.40
N ILE A 6 12.98 -7.38 1.27
CA ILE A 6 11.93 -6.36 1.17
C ILE A 6 10.55 -6.99 0.99
N LEU A 7 10.45 -8.13 0.30
CA LEU A 7 9.21 -8.92 0.25
C LEU A 7 8.80 -9.46 1.62
N ILE A 8 9.74 -10.01 2.39
CA ILE A 8 9.48 -10.44 3.78
C ILE A 8 9.04 -9.26 4.64
N SER A 9 9.71 -8.11 4.51
CA SER A 9 9.33 -6.89 5.25
C SER A 9 7.92 -6.42 4.88
N PHE A 10 7.55 -6.51 3.60
CA PHE A 10 6.21 -6.20 3.12
C PHE A 10 5.16 -7.16 3.69
N LEU A 11 5.42 -8.48 3.66
CA LEU A 11 4.49 -9.45 4.24
C LEU A 11 4.28 -9.22 5.74
N LEU A 12 5.36 -8.99 6.50
CA LEU A 12 5.26 -8.64 7.92
C LEU A 12 4.47 -7.36 8.15
N PHE A 13 4.71 -6.34 7.31
CA PHE A 13 3.96 -5.08 7.36
C PHE A 13 2.47 -5.30 7.05
N THR A 14 2.12 -6.04 6.01
CA THR A 14 0.73 -6.35 5.65
C THR A 14 0.04 -7.15 6.75
N CYS A 15 0.72 -8.14 7.35
CA CYS A 15 0.19 -8.87 8.51
C CYS A 15 -0.05 -7.93 9.70
N LEU A 16 0.90 -7.04 10.01
CA LEU A 16 0.76 -6.05 11.08
C LEU A 16 -0.41 -5.09 10.82
N LEU A 17 -0.60 -4.68 9.57
CA LEU A 17 -1.67 -3.79 9.13
C LEU A 17 -3.06 -4.44 9.16
N ALA A 18 -3.11 -5.77 9.12
CA ALA A 18 -4.36 -6.51 9.33
C ALA A 18 -4.76 -6.62 10.82
N VAL A 19 -3.85 -6.38 11.77
CA VAL A 19 -4.13 -6.56 13.20
C VAL A 19 -5.20 -5.60 13.72
N PRO A 20 -5.12 -4.27 13.53
CA PRO A 20 -6.15 -3.36 14.04
C PRO A 20 -7.59 -3.67 13.56
N PRO A 21 -7.86 -3.90 12.26
CA PRO A 21 -9.21 -4.23 11.81
C PRO A 21 -9.69 -5.60 12.32
N LEU A 22 -8.80 -6.57 12.52
CA LEU A 22 -9.16 -7.86 13.14
C LEU A 22 -9.55 -7.68 14.61
N LEU A 23 -8.83 -6.84 15.36
CA LEU A 23 -9.18 -6.52 16.74
C LEU A 23 -10.54 -5.80 16.83
N LEU A 24 -10.80 -4.84 15.94
CA LEU A 24 -12.11 -4.16 15.89
C LEU A 24 -13.27 -5.12 15.63
N GLN A 25 -13.08 -6.10 14.75
CA GLN A 25 -14.07 -7.16 14.51
C GLN A 25 -14.26 -8.08 15.72
N TYR A 26 -13.21 -8.34 16.51
CA TYR A 26 -13.29 -9.19 17.70
C TYR A 26 -14.02 -8.51 18.88
N PHE A 27 -13.88 -7.20 19.04
CA PHE A 27 -14.47 -6.43 20.14
C PHE A 27 -15.85 -5.84 19.83
N ASP A 28 -16.60 -6.38 18.86
CA ASP A 28 -17.91 -5.90 18.41
C ASP A 28 -17.95 -4.42 17.95
N ASN A 29 -16.79 -3.82 17.67
CA ASN A 29 -16.66 -2.48 17.10
C ASN A 29 -16.51 -2.54 15.56
N GLY A 30 -17.05 -3.60 14.94
CA GLY A 30 -16.99 -3.84 13.51
C GLY A 30 -17.72 -2.76 12.69
N ASP A 31 -18.66 -2.04 13.30
CA ASP A 31 -19.40 -0.94 12.66
C ASP A 31 -18.50 0.24 12.25
N LEU A 32 -17.32 0.37 12.87
CA LEU A 32 -16.32 1.36 12.47
C LEU A 32 -15.65 1.02 11.13
N LEU A 33 -15.67 -0.25 10.72
CA LEU A 33 -15.11 -0.69 9.46
C LEU A 33 -16.12 -0.55 8.34
N VAL A 34 -15.63 -0.12 7.19
CA VAL A 34 -16.43 -0.01 5.98
C VAL A 34 -16.90 -1.40 5.50
N PRO A 35 -18.14 -1.53 4.98
CA PRO A 35 -18.60 -2.77 4.38
C PRO A 35 -17.63 -3.22 3.28
N ASN A 36 -17.18 -4.48 3.32
CA ASN A 36 -16.15 -5.00 2.42
C ASN A 36 -14.75 -4.36 2.57
N PHE A 37 -14.38 -3.94 3.79
CA PHE A 37 -13.04 -3.44 4.14
C PHE A 37 -11.91 -4.30 3.56
N TRP A 38 -12.02 -5.63 3.66
CA TRP A 38 -11.02 -6.57 3.15
C TRP A 38 -10.76 -6.42 1.64
N THR A 39 -11.76 -6.03 0.85
CA THR A 39 -11.59 -5.73 -0.57
C THR A 39 -10.66 -4.53 -0.78
N ILE A 40 -10.82 -3.47 0.02
CA ILE A 40 -9.94 -2.29 -0.02
C ILE A 40 -8.53 -2.67 0.44
N PHE A 41 -8.44 -3.44 1.54
CA PHE A 41 -7.18 -3.92 2.09
C PHE A 41 -6.35 -4.69 1.07
N PHE A 42 -6.95 -5.69 0.42
CA PHE A 42 -6.25 -6.50 -0.58
C PHE A 42 -5.93 -5.68 -1.83
N PHE A 43 -6.84 -4.81 -2.28
CA PHE A 43 -6.61 -3.96 -3.43
C PHE A 43 -5.39 -3.05 -3.25
N ILE A 44 -5.34 -2.28 -2.15
CA ILE A 44 -4.23 -1.35 -1.89
C ILE A 44 -2.93 -2.13 -1.65
N SER A 45 -2.97 -3.21 -0.86
CA SER A 45 -1.78 -4.02 -0.59
C SER A 45 -1.23 -4.68 -1.87
N ALA A 46 -2.11 -5.16 -2.75
CA ALA A 46 -1.69 -5.73 -4.03
C ALA A 46 -1.04 -4.68 -4.95
N LEU A 47 -1.60 -3.47 -5.03
CA LEU A 47 -0.97 -2.37 -5.77
C LEU A 47 0.40 -2.01 -5.21
N THR A 48 0.54 -1.95 -3.89
CA THR A 48 1.83 -1.72 -3.23
C THR A 48 2.83 -2.81 -3.54
N LEU A 49 2.42 -4.08 -3.53
CA LEU A 49 3.28 -5.20 -3.94
C LEU A 49 3.73 -5.05 -5.41
N ILE A 50 2.81 -4.70 -6.31
CA ILE A 50 3.12 -4.46 -7.74
C ILE A 50 4.15 -3.32 -7.89
N ILE A 51 4.00 -2.23 -7.15
CA ILE A 51 4.97 -1.13 -7.15
C ILE A 51 6.33 -1.63 -6.69
N ILE A 52 6.40 -2.32 -5.55
CA ILE A 52 7.67 -2.83 -4.99
C ILE A 52 8.36 -3.73 -6.01
N VAL A 53 7.65 -4.70 -6.59
CA VAL A 53 8.21 -5.62 -7.58
C VAL A 53 8.69 -4.87 -8.82
N THR A 54 7.85 -4.01 -9.41
CA THR A 54 8.19 -3.21 -10.60
C THR A 54 9.44 -2.38 -10.38
N VAL A 55 9.51 -1.67 -9.25
CA VAL A 55 10.62 -0.78 -8.89
C VAL A 55 11.91 -1.57 -8.68
N LEU A 56 11.84 -2.75 -8.05
CA LEU A 56 13.01 -3.63 -7.87
C LEU A 56 13.52 -4.22 -9.19
N LEU A 57 12.62 -4.58 -10.10
CA LEU A 57 12.99 -5.07 -11.43
C LEU A 57 13.70 -3.97 -12.24
N VAL A 58 13.18 -2.75 -12.20
CA VAL A 58 13.85 -1.61 -12.84
C VAL A 58 15.21 -1.36 -12.19
N GLN A 59 15.29 -1.40 -10.86
CA GLN A 59 16.56 -1.22 -10.13
C GLN A 59 17.65 -2.19 -10.60
N GLN A 60 17.30 -3.47 -10.80
CA GLN A 60 18.26 -4.49 -11.24
C GLN A 60 18.80 -4.21 -12.65
N LYS A 61 17.98 -3.62 -13.53
CA LYS A 61 18.36 -3.34 -14.92
C LYS A 61 19.08 -1.99 -15.06
N ASN A 62 18.58 -0.94 -14.40
CA ASN A 62 19.13 0.40 -14.42
C ASN A 62 18.86 1.11 -13.08
N ASN A 63 19.90 1.27 -12.26
CA ASN A 63 19.77 1.93 -10.96
C ASN A 63 19.39 3.41 -11.07
N GLU A 64 19.79 4.11 -12.13
CA GLU A 64 19.51 5.55 -12.30
C GLU A 64 18.01 5.81 -12.51
N MET A 65 17.30 4.85 -13.11
CA MET A 65 15.86 4.94 -13.35
C MET A 65 15.01 4.58 -12.11
N TYR A 66 15.63 4.22 -11.00
CA TYR A 66 14.95 3.76 -9.78
C TYR A 66 13.92 4.77 -9.25
N ALA A 67 14.33 6.04 -9.08
CA ALA A 67 13.47 7.09 -8.55
C ALA A 67 12.33 7.41 -9.53
N ALA A 68 12.62 7.47 -10.83
CA ALA A 68 11.61 7.72 -11.86
C ALA A 68 10.57 6.59 -11.92
N ALA A 69 11.00 5.32 -11.84
CA ALA A 69 10.10 4.17 -11.80
C ALA A 69 9.21 4.17 -10.56
N PHE A 70 9.76 4.55 -9.40
CA PHE A 70 8.98 4.68 -8.17
C PHE A 70 7.92 5.77 -8.28
N LEU A 71 8.27 6.95 -8.79
CA LEU A 71 7.32 8.05 -8.98
C LEU A 71 6.22 7.66 -9.96
N GLY A 72 6.57 7.05 -11.09
CA GLY A 72 5.61 6.58 -12.09
C GLY A 72 4.66 5.52 -11.55
N ALA A 73 5.19 4.51 -10.84
CA ALA A 73 4.39 3.44 -10.27
C ALA A 73 3.47 3.94 -9.13
N THR A 74 3.96 4.85 -8.29
CA THR A 74 3.16 5.47 -7.22
C THR A 74 2.06 6.36 -7.78
N THR A 75 2.35 7.11 -8.85
CA THR A 75 1.33 7.90 -9.57
C THR A 75 0.26 7.00 -10.18
N PHE A 76 0.65 5.87 -10.78
CA PHE A 76 -0.29 4.88 -11.27
C PHE A 76 -1.18 4.32 -10.15
N LYS A 77 -0.60 3.95 -8.99
CA LYS A 77 -1.38 3.52 -7.81
C LYS A 77 -2.39 4.59 -7.39
N LEU A 78 -1.98 5.85 -7.33
CA LEU A 78 -2.88 6.94 -6.98
C LEU A 78 -4.08 7.00 -7.93
N LEU A 79 -3.86 6.95 -9.23
CA LEU A 79 -4.95 6.93 -10.23
C LEU A 79 -5.84 5.70 -10.09
N ALA A 80 -5.25 4.51 -9.91
CA ALA A 80 -5.99 3.27 -9.70
C ALA A 80 -6.86 3.34 -8.44
N CYS A 81 -6.33 3.90 -7.35
CA CYS A 81 -7.05 4.17 -6.12
C CYS A 81 -8.22 5.13 -6.31
N LEU A 82 -8.05 6.22 -7.07
CA LEU A 82 -9.14 7.16 -7.35
C LEU A 82 -10.29 6.49 -8.12
N ILE A 83 -9.98 5.68 -9.14
CA ILE A 83 -10.98 4.92 -9.90
C ILE A 83 -11.68 3.92 -8.98
N PHE A 84 -10.92 3.19 -8.17
CA PHE A 84 -11.46 2.21 -7.23
C PHE A 84 -12.42 2.85 -6.22
N VAL A 85 -12.03 3.99 -5.62
CA VAL A 85 -12.86 4.76 -4.68
C VAL A 85 -14.22 5.11 -5.30
N LEU A 86 -14.23 5.60 -6.55
CA LEU A 86 -15.48 5.93 -7.25
C LEU A 86 -16.40 4.72 -7.43
N ILE A 87 -15.82 3.59 -7.87
CA ILE A 87 -16.58 2.34 -8.07
C ILE A 87 -17.11 1.81 -6.73
N PHE A 88 -16.29 1.85 -5.68
CA PHE A 88 -16.61 1.34 -4.36
C PHE A 88 -17.74 2.13 -3.70
N ILE A 89 -17.66 3.47 -3.70
CA ILE A 89 -18.71 4.32 -3.14
C ILE A 89 -20.04 4.08 -3.85
N LYS A 90 -20.03 3.91 -5.19
CA LYS A 90 -21.24 3.67 -5.98
C LYS A 90 -21.89 2.32 -5.68
N LYS A 91 -21.10 1.30 -5.33
CA LYS A 91 -21.61 -0.06 -5.11
C LYS A 91 -22.02 -0.31 -3.66
N SER A 92 -21.25 0.22 -2.71
CA SER A 92 -21.34 -0.15 -1.30
C SER A 92 -22.03 0.89 -0.42
N HIS A 93 -22.25 2.11 -0.93
CA HIS A 93 -22.85 3.23 -0.21
C HIS A 93 -22.38 3.34 1.26
N PRO A 94 -21.06 3.35 1.50
CA PRO A 94 -20.52 3.30 2.85
C PRO A 94 -20.82 4.60 3.62
N GLU A 95 -20.82 4.49 4.95
CA GLU A 95 -20.74 5.68 5.81
C GLU A 95 -19.46 6.45 5.46
N LYS A 96 -19.59 7.77 5.32
CA LYS A 96 -18.56 8.64 4.71
C LYS A 96 -17.31 8.70 5.57
N LEU A 97 -17.48 8.86 6.89
CA LEU A 97 -16.37 9.06 7.82
C LEU A 97 -15.57 7.76 7.99
N ASN A 98 -16.25 6.63 8.18
CA ASN A 98 -15.63 5.30 8.28
C ASN A 98 -14.86 4.96 7.00
N PHE A 99 -15.46 5.21 5.83
CA PHE A 99 -14.78 4.99 4.55
C PHE A 99 -13.49 5.83 4.42
N VAL A 100 -13.56 7.12 4.77
CA VAL A 100 -12.38 8.00 4.68
C VAL A 100 -11.29 7.55 5.65
N LEU A 101 -11.63 7.21 6.89
CA LEU A 101 -10.67 6.77 7.89
C LEU A 101 -10.00 5.45 7.49
N ASP A 102 -10.79 4.45 7.07
CA ASP A 102 -10.27 3.16 6.65
C ASP A 102 -9.41 3.26 5.39
N PHE A 103 -9.89 3.99 4.38
CA PHE A 103 -9.14 4.19 3.16
C PHE A 103 -7.82 4.93 3.44
N MET A 104 -7.86 5.98 4.26
CA MET A 104 -6.67 6.75 4.63
C MET A 104 -5.70 5.92 5.45
N TYR A 105 -6.19 5.13 6.41
CA TYR A 105 -5.39 4.18 7.18
C TYR A 105 -4.60 3.24 6.25
N LEU A 106 -5.30 2.58 5.32
CA LEU A 106 -4.69 1.63 4.39
C LEU A 106 -3.73 2.32 3.41
N TYR A 107 -4.19 3.38 2.75
CA TYR A 107 -3.42 4.07 1.70
C TYR A 107 -2.16 4.75 2.26
N PHE A 108 -2.30 5.45 3.38
CA PHE A 108 -1.21 6.23 3.96
C PHE A 108 -0.11 5.32 4.50
N LEU A 109 -0.46 4.30 5.29
CA LEU A 109 0.54 3.37 5.82
C LEU A 109 1.27 2.60 4.72
N ASN A 110 0.56 2.14 3.68
CA ASN A 110 1.21 1.51 2.53
C ASN A 110 2.16 2.48 1.81
N THR A 111 1.76 3.75 1.66
CA THR A 111 2.60 4.77 1.04
C THR A 111 3.84 5.11 1.89
N VAL A 112 3.70 5.18 3.22
CA VAL A 112 4.83 5.36 4.14
C VAL A 112 5.82 4.19 4.00
N PHE A 113 5.32 2.95 3.94
CA PHE A 113 6.16 1.77 3.71
C PHE A 113 6.93 1.86 2.39
N GLU A 114 6.26 2.25 1.30
CA GLU A 114 6.86 2.45 -0.02
C GLU A 114 7.96 3.52 -0.01
N ILE A 115 7.68 4.69 0.56
CA ILE A 115 8.63 5.81 0.66
C ILE A 115 9.83 5.41 1.52
N TYR A 116 9.62 4.71 2.63
CA TYR A 116 10.71 4.20 3.46
C TYR A 116 11.60 3.24 2.67
N GLY A 117 11.01 2.34 1.87
CA GLY A 117 11.72 1.45 0.96
C GLY A 117 12.56 2.21 -0.06
N LEU A 118 11.99 3.23 -0.69
CA LEU A 118 12.68 4.13 -1.62
C LEU A 118 13.90 4.79 -0.96
N LEU A 119 13.69 5.49 0.15
CA LEU A 119 14.75 6.26 0.83
C LEU A 119 15.90 5.37 1.29
N ARG A 120 15.58 4.19 1.82
CA ARG A 120 16.61 3.22 2.23
C ARG A 120 17.45 2.74 1.05
N ASN A 121 16.82 2.48 -0.09
CA ASN A 121 17.51 2.04 -1.29
C ASN A 121 18.35 3.16 -1.91
N LEU A 122 17.83 4.39 -2.00
CA LEU A 122 18.59 5.56 -2.46
C LEU A 122 19.81 5.84 -1.58
N ARG A 123 19.66 5.79 -0.25
CA ARG A 123 20.80 5.96 0.68
C ARG A 123 21.88 4.90 0.46
N ASN A 124 21.49 3.66 0.18
CA ASN A 124 22.43 2.58 -0.09
C ASN A 124 23.08 2.68 -1.48
N GLN A 125 22.49 3.41 -2.42
CA GLN A 125 23.09 3.71 -3.72
C GLN A 125 24.12 4.85 -3.59
N ASN A 126 23.75 5.96 -2.96
CA ASN A 126 24.64 7.13 -2.79
C ASN A 126 25.84 6.88 -1.85
N SER A 127 25.78 5.83 -1.02
CA SER A 127 26.87 5.44 -0.12
C SER A 127 27.86 4.46 -0.75
N LYS A 128 27.65 4.05 -2.01
CA LYS A 128 28.59 3.25 -2.80
C LYS A 128 29.38 4.15 -3.74
#